data_AF-A0A0D7BHI3-F1
#
_entry.id   AF-A0A0D7BHI3-F1
#
_cell.length_a   1.000
_cell.length_b   1.000
_cell.length_c   1.000
_cell.angle_alpha   90.00
_cell.angle_beta   90.00
_cell.angle_gamma   90.00
#
_symmetry.space_group_name_H-M   'P 1'
#
loop_
_entity.id
_entity.type
_entity.pdbx_description
1 polymer ?
#
loop_
_entity_poly.entity_id
_entity_poly.type
_entity_poly.pdbx_seq_one_letter_code
_entity_poly.pdbx_strand_id
1 'polypeptide(L)'
;MSTNLSDTSHINDNLAKDLSHIIYALFSHSSTELNSFETCYAHASRIVARGELSRDRVSDLLRSEPEEIAQAHARVYQWLEEGPSGRKISFQELGFDKHPTSASKDTTSQPSKVPPARSSTTKPLADFDSQRFKQDMMAWILKGAEFPTWTPDPNEDGAQDVKSMRLPCLLDGRGPQMLLHNLSCFEEQAYDLLYPPMERGAKNHKMFINASGSGKTRLCFELLHSKFGFYFTCALHSESTSLSAIGSRDYASMVNDLRRDPDLVQDMTHHPTNSLTCLSESNRAIAHRRLVALLAARFRVCQLFLSCFPRTALLSPKVKRGWLFLQIQPGLINPKGVDVDVFEEAYKYFASRSIGESERYIEKALDTGSRTHTVFSEKSAQDIVIVIDEAQMATDILPRAFLSQTKPFDSGLPMWRSILRETIVCWRSLPTRTLVKNLIVTGTGLSMEKFEELKDSAAVKPQHWTMVHETGSFSTAEEQWQYAVKFLPKSVVRTNGPSIRLLRFRMWHWLRGRHRWTANFMQYLLTYLVFDGQGLQIMFNQRRSALARHVDV
;
A
#
# COMPACT_ATOMS: atom_id res chain seq x y z
N MET A 1 32.96 60.77 -27.09
CA MET A 1 34.15 59.89 -27.21
C MET A 1 34.07 58.85 -26.13
N SER A 2 33.61 57.69 -26.55
CA SER A 2 33.35 56.46 -25.79
C SER A 2 34.41 55.45 -26.18
N THR A 3 34.91 54.68 -25.21
CA THR A 3 35.69 53.45 -25.45
C THR A 3 35.00 52.28 -24.78
N ASN A 4 34.95 51.19 -25.55
CA ASN A 4 34.12 50.01 -25.42
C ASN A 4 34.60 49.04 -24.32
N LEU A 5 33.62 48.38 -23.69
CA LEU A 5 33.76 47.09 -23.02
C LEU A 5 33.03 46.05 -23.89
N SER A 6 33.77 45.03 -24.32
CA SER A 6 33.32 43.90 -25.12
C SER A 6 33.08 42.64 -24.27
N ASP A 7 32.26 41.76 -24.86
CA ASP A 7 32.23 40.30 -24.69
C ASP A 7 31.69 39.65 -23.42
N THR A 8 30.38 39.34 -23.43
CA THR A 8 29.79 38.16 -22.75
C THR A 8 28.50 37.61 -23.42
N SER A 9 28.28 37.75 -24.73
CA SER A 9 26.98 37.38 -25.34
C SER A 9 26.95 36.12 -26.23
N HIS A 10 28.03 35.32 -26.32
CA HIS A 10 28.08 34.18 -27.25
C HIS A 10 28.02 32.77 -26.62
N ILE A 11 27.86 32.65 -25.30
CA ILE A 11 27.91 31.34 -24.61
C ILE A 11 26.51 30.70 -24.37
N ASN A 12 25.40 31.41 -24.54
CA ASN A 12 24.10 30.92 -24.03
C ASN A 12 23.09 30.35 -25.04
N ASP A 13 23.29 30.50 -26.36
CA ASP A 13 22.36 29.91 -27.34
C ASP A 13 22.66 28.43 -27.63
N ASN A 14 23.92 27.99 -27.48
CA ASN A 14 24.30 26.58 -27.63
C ASN A 14 23.83 25.75 -26.43
N LEU A 15 23.92 26.29 -25.21
CA LEU A 15 23.48 25.59 -23.99
C LEU A 15 21.96 25.34 -23.97
N ALA A 16 21.17 26.30 -24.45
CA ALA A 16 19.72 26.16 -24.56
C ALA A 16 19.30 25.16 -25.66
N LYS A 17 20.05 25.13 -26.78
CA LYS A 17 19.90 24.12 -27.85
C LYS A 17 20.28 22.73 -27.34
N ASP A 18 21.38 22.60 -26.60
CA ASP A 18 21.84 21.33 -26.05
C ASP A 18 20.89 20.77 -24.96
N LEU A 19 20.27 21.65 -24.14
CA LEU A 19 19.29 21.25 -23.12
C LEU A 19 17.94 20.79 -23.71
N SER A 20 17.45 21.39 -24.80
CA SER A 20 16.22 20.92 -25.45
C SER A 20 16.43 19.55 -26.12
N HIS A 21 17.64 19.27 -26.60
CA HIS A 21 18.03 17.98 -27.16
C HIS A 21 18.23 16.91 -26.06
N ILE A 22 18.73 17.25 -24.87
CA ILE A 22 18.78 16.33 -23.70
C ILE A 22 17.38 15.92 -23.27
N ILE A 23 16.44 16.87 -23.25
CA ILE A 23 15.03 16.62 -22.96
C ILE A 23 14.47 15.68 -24.04
N TYR A 24 14.64 15.97 -25.33
CA TYR A 24 14.16 15.12 -26.42
C TYR A 24 14.79 13.70 -26.43
N ALA A 25 16.07 13.57 -26.08
CA ALA A 25 16.79 12.29 -25.98
C ALA A 25 16.25 11.40 -24.84
N LEU A 26 15.90 12.00 -23.70
CA LEU A 26 15.25 11.31 -22.58
C LEU A 26 13.85 10.81 -22.92
N PHE A 27 13.23 11.33 -23.99
CA PHE A 27 11.84 11.04 -24.39
C PHE A 27 11.69 10.31 -25.74
N SER A 28 12.77 10.00 -26.47
CA SER A 28 12.71 9.39 -27.82
C SER A 28 13.25 7.96 -27.95
N HIS A 29 13.59 7.29 -26.84
CA HIS A 29 13.71 5.83 -26.83
C HIS A 29 12.54 5.20 -26.09
N SER A 30 11.87 4.29 -26.81
CA SER A 30 10.63 3.62 -26.45
C SER A 30 10.60 3.17 -24.99
N SER A 31 9.79 3.87 -24.20
CA SER A 31 9.29 3.36 -22.94
C SER A 31 7.81 3.72 -22.86
N THR A 32 6.99 2.70 -23.02
CA THR A 32 5.55 2.69 -22.73
C THR A 32 5.25 2.89 -21.22
N GLU A 33 6.25 3.23 -20.39
CA GLU A 33 6.16 3.22 -18.92
C GLU A 33 6.33 4.59 -18.24
N LEU A 34 6.41 5.71 -18.96
CA LEU A 34 6.42 7.04 -18.35
C LEU A 34 5.06 7.76 -18.52
N ASN A 35 4.01 7.18 -17.94
CA ASN A 35 2.62 7.62 -18.06
C ASN A 35 2.20 8.70 -17.05
N SER A 36 2.88 9.85 -17.00
CA SER A 36 2.17 11.08 -16.58
C SER A 36 2.98 12.35 -16.86
N PHE A 37 2.31 13.23 -17.61
CA PHE A 37 2.65 14.63 -17.86
C PHE A 37 3.04 15.41 -16.57
N GLU A 38 2.49 15.03 -15.41
CA GLU A 38 2.68 15.74 -14.13
C GLU A 38 4.07 15.52 -13.53
N THR A 39 4.70 14.36 -13.78
CA THR A 39 6.05 14.05 -13.27
C THR A 39 7.12 14.81 -14.07
N CYS A 40 6.90 14.97 -15.37
CA CYS A 40 7.77 15.71 -16.28
C CYS A 40 7.63 17.24 -16.08
N TYR A 41 6.41 17.72 -15.83
CA TYR A 41 6.11 19.12 -15.51
C TYR A 41 6.81 19.62 -14.24
N ALA A 42 6.97 18.75 -13.23
CA ALA A 42 7.68 19.07 -11.99
C ALA A 42 9.19 19.28 -12.19
N HIS A 43 9.82 18.59 -13.15
CA HIS A 43 11.24 18.77 -13.46
C HIS A 43 11.50 20.00 -14.34
N ALA A 44 10.66 20.23 -15.35
CA ALA A 44 10.72 21.44 -16.17
C ALA A 44 10.45 22.71 -15.35
N SER A 45 9.50 22.65 -14.40
CA SER A 45 9.20 23.76 -13.48
C SER A 45 10.37 24.11 -12.55
N ARG A 46 11.23 23.15 -12.20
CA ARG A 46 12.44 23.41 -11.39
C ARG A 46 13.55 24.13 -12.17
N ILE A 47 13.61 23.93 -13.48
CA ILE A 47 14.55 24.62 -14.38
C ILE A 47 14.07 26.05 -14.63
N VAL A 48 12.78 26.24 -14.89
CA VAL A 48 12.15 27.57 -15.05
C VAL A 48 12.20 28.38 -13.73
N ALA A 49 11.97 27.75 -12.58
CA ALA A 49 12.00 28.41 -11.28
C ALA A 49 13.40 28.88 -10.82
N ARG A 50 14.46 28.50 -11.54
CA ARG A 50 15.83 29.00 -11.32
C ARG A 50 16.16 30.25 -12.15
N GLY A 51 15.22 30.71 -12.99
CA GLY A 51 15.23 32.06 -13.55
C GLY A 51 15.86 32.23 -14.94
N GLU A 52 16.15 31.17 -15.69
CA GLU A 52 17.01 31.30 -16.88
C GLU A 52 16.31 31.31 -18.25
N LEU A 53 14.98 31.11 -18.38
CA LEU A 53 14.31 31.08 -19.69
C LEU A 53 12.88 31.67 -19.66
N SER A 54 12.56 32.54 -20.63
CA SER A 54 11.23 33.13 -20.80
C SER A 54 10.28 32.22 -21.59
N ARG A 55 8.98 32.34 -21.29
CA ARG A 55 7.91 31.44 -21.78
C ARG A 55 7.69 31.50 -23.29
N ASP A 56 7.93 32.66 -23.92
CA ASP A 56 7.78 32.87 -25.36
C ASP A 56 8.88 32.14 -26.15
N ARG A 57 10.10 32.07 -25.61
CA ARG A 57 11.28 31.47 -26.25
C ARG A 57 11.23 29.95 -26.27
N VAL A 58 10.57 29.33 -25.28
CA VAL A 58 10.28 27.89 -25.22
C VAL A 58 9.30 27.46 -26.33
N SER A 59 8.39 28.35 -26.73
CA SER A 59 7.38 28.04 -27.75
C SER A 59 7.92 28.07 -29.18
N ASP A 60 8.97 28.84 -29.46
CA ASP A 60 9.63 28.91 -30.77
C ASP A 60 10.61 27.74 -30.99
N LEU A 61 11.23 27.24 -29.91
CA LEU A 61 12.20 26.13 -29.92
C LEU A 61 11.59 24.76 -30.27
N LEU A 62 10.30 24.56 -30.03
CA LEU A 62 9.60 23.29 -30.30
C LEU A 62 9.26 23.08 -31.79
N ARG A 63 9.72 23.94 -32.70
CA ARG A 63 9.33 23.97 -34.12
C ARG A 63 10.43 23.54 -35.13
N SER A 64 11.63 23.08 -34.74
CA SER A 64 12.72 22.76 -35.70
C SER A 64 13.22 21.30 -35.71
N GLU A 65 13.71 20.85 -36.87
CA GLU A 65 13.82 19.46 -37.39
C GLU A 65 14.95 18.52 -36.87
N PRO A 66 14.88 17.19 -37.15
CA PRO A 66 15.49 16.11 -36.33
C PRO A 66 16.89 15.55 -36.68
N GLU A 67 17.61 16.00 -37.72
CA GLU A 67 18.83 15.26 -38.18
C GLU A 67 20.14 15.54 -37.40
N GLU A 68 20.21 16.49 -36.46
CA GLU A 68 21.43 16.82 -35.69
C GLU A 68 21.62 16.00 -34.38
N ILE A 69 20.77 15.01 -34.11
CA ILE A 69 20.60 14.39 -32.78
C ILE A 69 21.80 13.51 -32.36
N ALA A 70 22.41 12.76 -33.27
CA ALA A 70 23.44 11.76 -32.91
C ALA A 70 24.80 12.39 -32.50
N GLN A 71 25.19 13.50 -33.12
CA GLN A 71 26.44 14.21 -32.78
C GLN A 71 26.30 15.03 -31.49
N ALA A 72 25.10 15.55 -31.20
CA ALA A 72 24.80 16.23 -29.94
C ALA A 72 24.88 15.27 -28.75
N HIS A 73 24.38 14.03 -28.89
CA HIS A 73 24.48 13.00 -27.85
C HIS A 73 25.93 12.72 -27.44
N ALA A 74 26.84 12.55 -28.40
CA ALA A 74 28.25 12.28 -28.10
C ALA A 74 28.95 13.41 -27.34
N ARG A 75 28.61 14.68 -27.65
CA ARG A 75 29.19 15.86 -27.00
C ARG A 75 28.69 16.07 -25.58
N VAL A 76 27.41 15.80 -25.31
CA VAL A 76 26.83 15.88 -23.96
C VAL A 76 27.46 14.84 -23.03
N TYR A 77 27.68 13.61 -23.51
CA TYR A 77 28.32 12.58 -22.69
C TYR A 77 29.79 12.91 -22.40
N GLN A 78 30.52 13.47 -23.38
CA GLN A 78 31.88 13.95 -23.16
C GLN A 78 31.93 15.11 -22.15
N TRP A 79 30.98 16.04 -22.21
CA TRP A 79 30.89 17.17 -21.27
C TRP A 79 30.58 16.74 -19.83
N LEU A 80 29.70 15.75 -19.64
CA LEU A 80 29.40 15.15 -18.34
C LEU A 80 30.61 14.44 -17.72
N GLU A 81 31.42 13.79 -18.55
CA GLU A 81 32.66 13.16 -18.10
C GLU A 81 33.75 14.17 -17.76
N GLU A 82 33.79 15.36 -18.36
CA GLU A 82 34.89 16.32 -18.16
C GLU A 82 34.63 17.29 -17.00
N GLY A 83 33.37 17.67 -16.76
CA GLY A 83 32.95 18.57 -15.68
C GLY A 83 33.55 19.99 -15.78
N PRO A 84 32.91 21.03 -15.20
CA PRO A 84 33.41 22.40 -15.29
C PRO A 84 34.72 22.65 -14.53
N SER A 85 35.17 21.72 -13.69
CA SER A 85 36.43 21.78 -12.94
C SER A 85 37.55 20.93 -13.54
N GLY A 86 37.34 20.29 -14.70
CA GLY A 86 38.27 19.34 -15.31
C GLY A 86 38.40 18.02 -14.51
N ARG A 87 37.62 17.86 -13.44
CA ARG A 87 37.54 16.63 -12.68
C ARG A 87 36.62 15.68 -13.43
N LYS A 88 37.17 14.54 -13.85
CA LYS A 88 36.35 13.51 -14.46
C LYS A 88 35.39 12.88 -13.46
N ILE A 89 34.09 12.91 -13.77
CA ILE A 89 33.04 12.24 -13.00
C ILE A 89 32.65 10.99 -13.78
N SER A 90 32.82 9.82 -13.18
CA SER A 90 32.47 8.56 -13.83
C SER A 90 30.95 8.35 -13.82
N PHE A 91 30.40 7.65 -14.82
CA PHE A 91 28.98 7.31 -14.86
C PHE A 91 28.50 6.49 -13.64
N GLN A 92 29.40 5.73 -13.00
CA GLN A 92 29.12 5.03 -11.75
C GLN A 92 28.91 5.99 -10.57
N GLU A 93 29.64 7.11 -10.52
CA GLU A 93 29.41 8.15 -9.51
C GLU A 93 28.07 8.88 -9.72
N LEU A 94 27.53 8.87 -10.94
CA LEU A 94 26.19 9.37 -11.27
C LEU A 94 25.08 8.31 -11.07
N GLY A 95 25.43 7.09 -10.63
CA GLY A 95 24.49 6.01 -10.34
C GLY A 95 24.14 5.12 -11.54
N PHE A 96 24.92 5.15 -12.61
CA PHE A 96 24.76 4.24 -13.76
C PHE A 96 25.73 3.05 -13.66
N ASP A 97 25.22 1.84 -13.90
CA ASP A 97 26.03 0.63 -13.78
C ASP A 97 27.08 0.46 -14.90
N LYS A 98 26.88 1.09 -16.08
CA LYS A 98 27.78 1.06 -17.26
C LYS A 98 27.71 2.35 -18.09
N HIS A 99 28.72 2.56 -18.95
CA HIS A 99 28.75 3.69 -19.89
C HIS A 99 27.67 3.52 -21.00
N PRO A 100 26.80 4.52 -21.27
CA PRO A 100 25.66 4.37 -22.18
C PRO A 100 26.02 4.04 -23.63
N THR A 101 27.23 4.41 -24.08
CA THR A 101 27.70 4.16 -25.45
C THR A 101 28.56 2.90 -25.59
N SER A 102 28.78 2.11 -24.53
CA SER A 102 29.50 0.84 -24.66
C SER A 102 28.59 -0.16 -25.37
N ALA A 103 28.67 -0.21 -26.70
CA ALA A 103 27.98 -1.21 -27.49
C ALA A 103 28.40 -2.61 -27.03
N SER A 104 27.42 -3.40 -26.61
CA SER A 104 27.56 -4.85 -26.45
C SER A 104 28.09 -5.41 -27.77
N LYS A 105 29.35 -5.86 -27.81
CA LYS A 105 29.74 -6.83 -28.83
C LYS A 105 29.07 -8.13 -28.43
N ASP A 106 27.92 -8.39 -29.03
CA ASP A 106 27.20 -9.66 -28.92
C ASP A 106 28.07 -10.80 -29.46
N THR A 107 28.85 -11.41 -28.58
CA THR A 107 29.23 -12.82 -28.72
C THR A 107 28.11 -13.66 -28.14
N THR A 108 27.51 -14.46 -29.02
CA THR A 108 26.51 -15.49 -28.78
C THR A 108 26.83 -16.27 -27.50
N SER A 109 26.04 -16.08 -26.45
CA SER A 109 26.15 -16.86 -25.22
C SER A 109 24.79 -17.41 -24.79
N GLN A 110 24.83 -18.68 -24.44
CA GLN A 110 23.74 -19.52 -23.92
C GLN A 110 23.03 -18.89 -22.71
N PRO A 111 21.79 -19.33 -22.41
CA PRO A 111 21.02 -18.80 -21.28
C PRO A 111 21.78 -18.98 -19.96
N SER A 112 22.19 -17.85 -19.41
CA SER A 112 22.82 -17.74 -18.09
C SER A 112 21.83 -18.18 -17.01
N LYS A 113 22.27 -19.14 -16.19
CA LYS A 113 21.58 -19.59 -14.99
C LYS A 113 21.42 -18.40 -14.04
N VAL A 114 20.17 -17.95 -13.89
CA VAL A 114 19.76 -17.14 -12.75
C VAL A 114 20.17 -17.90 -11.48
N PRO A 115 20.98 -17.31 -10.57
CA PRO A 115 21.31 -17.96 -9.32
C PRO A 115 20.00 -18.19 -8.55
N PRO A 116 19.76 -19.39 -8.00
CA PRO A 116 18.55 -19.64 -7.23
C PRO A 116 18.51 -18.64 -6.07
N ALA A 117 17.43 -17.88 -5.99
CA ALA A 117 17.07 -17.13 -4.80
C ALA A 117 17.24 -18.08 -3.60
N ARG A 118 17.94 -17.63 -2.56
CA ARG A 118 18.16 -18.41 -1.34
C ARG A 118 16.80 -18.88 -0.83
N SER A 119 16.43 -20.11 -1.16
CA SER A 119 15.28 -20.78 -0.58
C SER A 119 15.68 -21.13 0.84
N SER A 120 15.34 -20.24 1.78
CA SER A 120 15.21 -20.63 3.17
C SER A 120 14.12 -21.72 3.19
N THR A 121 14.55 -22.97 3.05
CA THR A 121 13.74 -24.16 3.27
C THR A 121 13.54 -24.30 4.78
N THR A 122 12.84 -23.32 5.36
CA THR A 122 12.24 -23.50 6.67
C THR A 122 11.22 -24.60 6.49
N LYS A 123 11.55 -25.81 6.97
CA LYS A 123 10.56 -26.88 7.15
C LYS A 123 9.36 -26.24 7.84
N PRO A 124 8.12 -26.45 7.34
CA PRO A 124 6.93 -25.95 8.01
C PRO A 124 7.04 -26.31 9.48
N LEU A 125 6.92 -25.33 10.39
CA LEU A 125 6.90 -25.64 11.82
C LEU A 125 5.85 -26.73 12.02
N ALA A 126 6.28 -27.89 12.53
CA ALA A 126 5.40 -29.04 12.74
C ALA A 126 4.27 -28.73 13.73
N ASP A 127 4.43 -27.66 14.51
CA ASP A 127 3.42 -27.14 15.41
C ASP A 127 3.38 -25.62 15.37
N PHE A 128 2.18 -25.05 15.25
CA PHE A 128 1.96 -23.63 15.46
C PHE A 128 2.11 -23.37 16.96
N ASP A 129 3.28 -22.85 17.37
CA ASP A 129 3.67 -22.60 18.76
C ASP A 129 2.77 -21.56 19.43
N SER A 130 1.59 -22.06 19.81
CA SER A 130 0.49 -21.28 20.35
C SER A 130 0.85 -20.70 21.71
N GLN A 131 1.78 -21.34 22.43
CA GLN A 131 2.18 -20.91 23.75
C GLN A 131 3.14 -19.72 23.67
N ARG A 132 4.14 -19.78 22.79
CA ARG A 132 5.03 -18.64 22.51
C ARG A 132 4.24 -17.42 22.05
N PHE A 133 3.41 -17.56 21.01
CA PHE A 133 2.63 -16.42 20.50
C PHE A 133 1.67 -15.85 21.55
N LYS A 134 1.09 -16.70 22.40
CA LYS A 134 0.25 -16.24 23.51
C LYS A 134 1.06 -15.45 24.54
N GLN A 135 2.27 -15.88 24.89
CA GLN A 135 3.15 -15.15 25.80
C GLN A 135 3.55 -13.79 25.21
N ASP A 136 3.92 -13.75 23.93
CA ASP A 136 4.25 -12.52 23.20
C ASP A 136 3.04 -11.55 23.16
N MET A 137 1.84 -12.06 22.84
CA MET A 137 0.59 -11.29 22.90
C MET A 137 0.33 -10.75 24.30
N MET A 138 0.43 -11.59 25.34
CA MET A 138 0.23 -11.15 26.73
C MET A 138 1.24 -10.06 27.12
N ALA A 139 2.51 -10.22 26.77
CA ALA A 139 3.55 -9.23 27.06
C ALA A 139 3.26 -7.89 26.38
N TRP A 140 2.79 -7.90 25.13
CA TRP A 140 2.37 -6.70 24.40
C TRP A 140 1.10 -6.08 24.98
N ILE A 141 0.10 -6.89 25.34
CA ILE A 141 -1.14 -6.44 25.97
C ILE A 141 -0.86 -5.78 27.33
N LEU A 142 0.03 -6.35 28.15
CA LEU A 142 0.44 -5.77 29.43
C LEU A 142 1.13 -4.41 29.28
N LYS A 143 1.75 -4.14 28.12
CA LYS A 143 2.31 -2.84 27.76
C LYS A 143 1.28 -1.86 27.18
N GLY A 144 0.01 -2.24 27.13
CA GLY A 144 -1.10 -1.40 26.68
C GLY A 144 -1.65 -1.71 25.29
N ALA A 145 -1.07 -2.67 24.57
CA ALA A 145 -1.44 -3.00 23.19
C ALA A 145 -1.44 -1.78 22.23
N GLU A 146 -0.42 -0.93 22.33
CA GLU A 146 -0.29 0.30 21.53
C GLU A 146 0.76 0.15 20.44
N PHE A 147 0.66 1.00 19.41
CA PHE A 147 1.75 1.20 18.44
C PHE A 147 2.92 1.94 19.11
N PRO A 148 4.16 1.71 18.66
CA PRO A 148 5.25 2.59 19.03
C PRO A 148 4.91 4.04 18.63
N THR A 149 5.32 4.98 19.47
CA THR A 149 5.17 6.41 19.19
C THR A 149 6.41 6.89 18.47
N TRP A 150 6.22 7.54 17.33
CA TRP A 150 7.27 8.25 16.63
C TRP A 150 7.73 9.44 17.45
N THR A 151 9.04 9.59 17.61
CA THR A 151 9.65 10.73 18.27
C THR A 151 10.58 11.44 17.30
N PRO A 152 10.45 12.77 17.13
CA PRO A 152 11.43 13.56 16.38
C PRO A 152 12.78 13.57 17.08
N ASP A 153 13.81 14.10 16.41
CA ASP A 153 15.11 14.33 17.06
C ASP A 153 14.92 15.34 18.20
N PRO A 154 15.39 15.06 19.43
CA PRO A 154 15.19 15.95 20.57
C PRO A 154 15.81 17.34 20.38
N ASN A 155 16.74 17.51 19.45
CA ASN A 155 17.39 18.79 19.16
C ASN A 155 16.65 19.65 18.13
N GLU A 156 15.58 19.14 17.51
CA GLU A 156 14.76 19.90 16.57
C GLU A 156 13.82 20.85 17.34
N ASP A 157 13.73 22.12 16.93
CA ASP A 157 12.73 23.00 17.50
C ASP A 157 11.30 22.53 17.13
N GLY A 158 10.37 22.69 18.07
CA GLY A 158 9.05 22.06 18.03
C GLY A 158 9.02 20.56 18.39
N ALA A 159 10.15 19.91 18.68
CA ALA A 159 10.17 18.47 19.03
C ALA A 159 9.25 18.11 20.20
N GLN A 160 9.15 18.98 21.22
CA GLN A 160 8.27 18.75 22.37
C GLN A 160 6.78 18.87 22.00
N ASP A 161 6.42 19.82 21.14
CA ASP A 161 5.05 19.97 20.62
C ASP A 161 4.67 18.72 19.81
N VAL A 162 5.54 18.26 18.92
CA VAL A 162 5.33 17.07 18.11
C VAL A 162 5.27 15.80 18.97
N LYS A 163 6.15 15.65 19.96
CA LYS A 163 6.13 14.55 20.93
C LYS A 163 4.80 14.50 21.70
N SER A 164 4.22 15.65 22.01
CA SER A 164 2.92 15.73 22.69
C SER A 164 1.75 15.17 21.86
N MET A 165 1.90 15.13 20.52
CA MET A 165 0.89 14.59 19.60
C MET A 165 0.79 13.06 19.64
N ARG A 166 1.78 12.37 20.23
CA ARG A 166 1.83 10.89 20.33
C ARG A 166 1.56 10.19 18.99
N LEU A 167 2.25 10.65 17.94
CA LEU A 167 2.06 10.14 16.60
C LEU A 167 2.50 8.66 16.54
N PRO A 168 1.65 7.73 16.10
CA PRO A 168 2.04 6.33 15.97
C PRO A 168 3.07 6.17 14.85
N CYS A 169 3.96 5.18 14.93
CA CYS A 169 4.77 4.71 13.81
C CYS A 169 4.61 3.19 13.63
N LEU A 170 5.10 2.72 12.48
CA LEU A 170 5.37 1.29 12.30
C LEU A 170 6.71 0.93 12.96
N LEU A 171 7.07 -0.34 12.88
CA LEU A 171 8.21 -0.92 13.59
C LEU A 171 9.52 -0.57 12.87
N ASP A 172 9.45 -0.13 11.61
CA ASP A 172 10.59 0.44 10.91
C ASP A 172 11.04 1.81 11.45
N GLY A 173 10.21 2.46 12.28
CA GLY A 173 10.50 3.77 12.86
C GLY A 173 10.73 4.90 11.85
N ARG A 174 10.48 4.69 10.55
CA ARG A 174 10.89 5.63 9.48
C ARG A 174 10.12 6.94 9.49
N GLY A 175 9.00 6.99 10.19
CA GLY A 175 8.20 8.20 10.31
C GLY A 175 6.87 7.96 10.99
N PRO A 176 6.12 9.03 11.26
CA PRO A 176 4.81 8.93 11.86
C PRO A 176 3.76 8.47 10.83
N GLN A 177 2.87 7.57 11.24
CA GLN A 177 1.80 7.00 10.43
C GLN A 177 0.51 7.78 10.60
N MET A 178 0.29 8.75 9.73
CA MET A 178 -0.91 9.59 9.76
C MET A 178 -2.21 8.78 9.62
N LEU A 179 -2.16 7.65 8.90
CA LEU A 179 -3.28 6.74 8.74
C LEU A 179 -3.76 6.14 10.08
N LEU A 180 -2.85 5.94 11.04
CA LEU A 180 -3.13 5.32 12.35
C LEU A 180 -3.35 6.37 13.45
N HIS A 181 -3.04 7.63 13.19
CA HIS A 181 -3.15 8.69 14.17
C HIS A 181 -4.60 8.98 14.54
N ASN A 182 -4.89 9.01 15.85
CA ASN A 182 -6.20 9.33 16.41
C ASN A 182 -7.34 8.51 15.78
N LEU A 183 -7.13 7.19 15.60
CA LEU A 183 -8.24 6.27 15.33
C LEU A 183 -9.27 6.39 16.45
N SER A 184 -10.55 6.27 16.10
CA SER A 184 -11.76 6.55 16.88
C SER A 184 -12.43 7.91 16.63
N CYS A 185 -11.88 8.76 15.77
CA CYS A 185 -12.45 10.09 15.54
C CYS A 185 -13.54 10.12 14.45
N PHE A 186 -13.66 9.05 13.68
CA PHE A 186 -14.65 8.90 12.61
C PHE A 186 -15.47 7.62 12.75
N GLU A 187 -15.56 7.05 13.97
CA GLU A 187 -16.25 5.77 14.17
C GLU A 187 -17.70 5.82 13.73
N GLU A 188 -18.45 6.85 14.14
CA GLU A 188 -19.86 6.99 13.79
C GLU A 188 -20.06 7.09 12.27
N GLN A 189 -19.25 7.91 11.60
CA GLN A 189 -19.28 8.05 10.14
C GLN A 189 -18.92 6.73 9.44
N ALA A 190 -17.87 6.05 9.91
CA ALA A 190 -17.49 4.74 9.38
C ALA A 190 -18.59 3.70 9.63
N TYR A 191 -19.22 3.73 10.80
CA TYR A 191 -20.30 2.83 11.19
C TYR A 191 -21.53 3.05 10.32
N ASP A 192 -21.97 4.29 10.13
CA ASP A 192 -23.16 4.61 9.34
C ASP A 192 -22.95 4.30 7.86
N LEU A 193 -21.75 4.53 7.34
CA LEU A 193 -21.42 4.25 5.96
C LEU A 193 -21.24 2.74 5.69
N LEU A 194 -20.43 2.08 6.53
CA LEU A 194 -19.97 0.71 6.30
C LEU A 194 -20.84 -0.34 6.98
N TYR A 195 -21.67 0.05 7.93
CA TYR A 195 -22.43 -0.90 8.73
C TYR A 195 -23.65 -0.24 9.41
N PRO A 196 -24.54 0.42 8.63
CA PRO A 196 -25.64 1.19 9.19
C PRO A 196 -26.56 0.29 10.04
N PRO A 197 -27.17 0.82 11.12
CA PRO A 197 -28.01 0.03 12.02
C PRO A 197 -29.14 -0.74 11.33
N MET A 198 -29.72 -0.19 10.26
CA MET A 198 -30.81 -0.81 9.50
C MET A 198 -30.40 -2.07 8.73
N GLU A 199 -29.10 -2.27 8.51
CA GLU A 199 -28.56 -3.41 7.76
C GLU A 199 -28.02 -4.52 8.68
N ARG A 200 -28.13 -4.37 10.00
CA ARG A 200 -27.63 -5.36 10.96
C ARG A 200 -28.35 -6.70 10.79
N GLY A 201 -27.59 -7.78 10.64
CA GLY A 201 -28.15 -9.11 10.42
C GLY A 201 -28.60 -9.37 8.98
N ALA A 202 -28.66 -8.34 8.11
CA ALA A 202 -28.85 -8.52 6.68
C ALA A 202 -27.50 -8.87 6.01
N LYS A 203 -27.56 -9.66 4.93
CA LYS A 203 -26.38 -9.91 4.09
C LYS A 203 -26.20 -8.70 3.18
N ASN A 204 -25.47 -7.69 3.66
CA ASN A 204 -25.13 -6.53 2.86
C ASN A 204 -23.61 -6.41 2.69
N HIS A 205 -23.14 -6.89 1.54
CA HIS A 205 -21.74 -6.73 1.18
C HIS A 205 -21.52 -5.32 0.63
N LYS A 206 -20.34 -4.73 0.89
CA LYS A 206 -20.03 -3.37 0.46
C LYS A 206 -18.80 -3.40 -0.42
N MET A 207 -18.81 -2.54 -1.44
CA MET A 207 -17.64 -2.36 -2.29
C MET A 207 -17.33 -0.88 -2.48
N PHE A 208 -16.07 -0.55 -2.26
CA PHE A 208 -15.54 0.81 -2.38
C PHE A 208 -14.77 0.93 -3.69
N ILE A 209 -15.44 1.47 -4.70
CA ILE A 209 -14.79 1.91 -5.94
C ILE A 209 -14.59 3.41 -5.83
N ASN A 210 -13.45 3.78 -5.26
CA ASN A 210 -13.01 5.16 -5.22
C ASN A 210 -11.57 5.29 -5.68
N ALA A 211 -11.19 6.50 -6.04
CA ALA A 211 -9.83 6.82 -6.39
C ALA A 211 -8.83 6.48 -5.26
N SER A 212 -7.57 6.25 -5.65
CA SER A 212 -6.48 6.04 -4.70
C SER A 212 -6.36 7.24 -3.77
N GLY A 213 -6.21 6.98 -2.47
CA GLY A 213 -6.00 8.03 -1.47
C GLY A 213 -7.23 8.76 -0.95
N SER A 214 -8.43 8.26 -1.27
CA SER A 214 -9.69 8.86 -0.83
C SER A 214 -10.09 8.54 0.63
N GLY A 215 -9.31 7.76 1.37
CA GLY A 215 -9.59 7.43 2.79
C GLY A 215 -10.23 6.05 3.04
N LYS A 216 -10.41 5.21 2.02
CA LYS A 216 -10.99 3.85 2.14
C LYS A 216 -10.41 3.03 3.30
N THR A 217 -9.08 2.85 3.32
CA THR A 217 -8.39 2.09 4.37
C THR A 217 -8.62 2.69 5.76
N ARG A 218 -8.61 4.03 5.87
CA ARG A 218 -8.88 4.71 7.14
C ARG A 218 -10.27 4.38 7.66
N LEU A 219 -11.30 4.47 6.81
CA LEU A 219 -12.68 4.13 7.19
C LEU A 219 -12.81 2.67 7.63
N CYS A 220 -12.13 1.75 6.94
CA CYS A 220 -12.10 0.35 7.36
C CYS A 220 -11.48 0.17 8.75
N PHE A 221 -10.41 0.90 9.06
CA PHE A 221 -9.80 0.88 10.39
C PHE A 221 -10.71 1.49 11.45
N GLU A 222 -11.40 2.59 11.16
CA GLU A 222 -12.38 3.18 12.09
C GLU A 222 -13.54 2.22 12.40
N LEU A 223 -14.03 1.48 11.40
CA LEU A 223 -15.02 0.43 11.61
C LEU A 223 -14.46 -0.70 12.48
N LEU A 224 -13.28 -1.24 12.14
CA LEU A 224 -12.68 -2.35 12.88
C LEU A 224 -12.11 -1.94 14.24
N HIS A 225 -12.00 -0.64 14.51
CA HIS A 225 -11.67 -0.11 15.83
C HIS A 225 -12.88 -0.21 16.77
N SER A 226 -14.10 0.05 16.24
CA SER A 226 -15.35 -0.02 17.00
C SER A 226 -15.99 -1.43 17.01
N LYS A 227 -15.59 -2.31 16.09
CA LYS A 227 -16.12 -3.68 15.94
C LYS A 227 -15.04 -4.73 15.74
N PHE A 228 -15.28 -5.93 16.29
CA PHE A 228 -14.48 -7.08 15.92
C PHE A 228 -14.72 -7.47 14.46
N GLY A 229 -13.64 -7.80 13.76
CA GLY A 229 -13.67 -8.27 12.39
C GLY A 229 -12.28 -8.66 11.91
N PHE A 230 -12.19 -9.13 10.67
CA PHE A 230 -10.94 -9.53 10.04
C PHE A 230 -10.52 -8.53 8.97
N TYR A 231 -9.28 -8.08 9.02
CA TYR A 231 -8.65 -7.24 8.00
C TYR A 231 -7.67 -8.06 7.17
N PHE A 232 -7.91 -8.12 5.87
CA PHE A 232 -7.00 -8.67 4.89
C PHE A 232 -6.56 -7.56 3.94
N THR A 233 -5.28 -7.55 3.60
CA THR A 233 -4.74 -6.71 2.54
C THR A 233 -4.31 -7.60 1.38
N CYS A 234 -4.69 -7.23 0.16
CA CYS A 234 -4.20 -7.88 -1.05
C CYS A 234 -2.88 -7.26 -1.54
N ALA A 235 -2.35 -6.26 -0.83
CA ALA A 235 -1.04 -5.69 -1.15
C ALA A 235 0.06 -6.75 -1.02
N LEU A 236 0.80 -6.96 -2.10
CA LEU A 236 1.94 -7.87 -2.10
C LEU A 236 3.08 -7.21 -1.31
N HIS A 237 3.60 -7.95 -0.33
CA HIS A 237 4.72 -7.51 0.48
C HIS A 237 6.03 -7.95 -0.18
N SER A 238 6.97 -7.03 -0.36
CA SER A 238 8.36 -7.42 -0.62
C SER A 238 9.09 -7.68 0.69
N GLU A 239 10.12 -8.51 0.68
CA GLU A 239 10.98 -8.72 1.87
C GLU A 239 11.53 -7.39 2.40
N SER A 240 11.88 -6.45 1.51
CA SER A 240 12.39 -5.12 1.83
C SER A 240 11.37 -4.16 2.45
N THR A 241 10.07 -4.49 2.42
CA THR A 241 9.00 -3.59 2.89
C THR A 241 8.22 -4.14 4.08
N SER A 242 8.59 -5.33 4.61
CA SER A 242 7.86 -6.01 5.69
C SER A 242 7.61 -5.13 6.91
N LEU A 243 8.59 -4.32 7.32
CA LEU A 243 8.50 -3.45 8.49
C LEU A 243 7.66 -2.18 8.28
N SER A 244 7.52 -1.75 7.03
CA SER A 244 6.67 -0.60 6.60
C SER A 244 5.28 -0.99 6.14
N ALA A 245 5.06 -2.28 5.92
CA ALA A 245 3.83 -2.71 5.30
C ALA A 245 2.69 -2.73 6.33
N ILE A 246 1.51 -2.42 5.84
CA ILE A 246 0.28 -2.42 6.62
C ILE A 246 -0.46 -3.71 6.32
N GLY A 247 -0.76 -4.45 7.36
CA GLY A 247 -1.43 -5.74 7.30
C GLY A 247 -0.47 -6.91 7.56
N SER A 248 -1.05 -8.10 7.60
CA SER A 248 -0.29 -9.35 7.61
C SER A 248 0.11 -9.76 6.20
N ARG A 249 1.19 -10.55 6.10
CA ARG A 249 1.67 -11.21 4.88
C ARG A 249 0.92 -12.50 4.54
N ASP A 250 0.01 -12.96 5.40
CA ASP A 250 -0.68 -14.24 5.22
C ASP A 250 -1.40 -14.41 3.87
N TYR A 251 -2.06 -13.36 3.35
CA TYR A 251 -2.66 -13.38 2.01
C TYR A 251 -1.60 -13.49 0.91
N ALA A 252 -0.48 -12.77 1.03
CA ALA A 252 0.62 -12.84 0.08
C ALA A 252 1.30 -14.23 0.09
N SER A 253 1.51 -14.80 1.29
CA SER A 253 2.02 -16.15 1.45
C SER A 253 1.05 -17.18 0.87
N MET A 254 -0.26 -16.99 1.06
CA MET A 254 -1.28 -17.83 0.44
C MET A 254 -1.24 -17.81 -1.09
N VAL A 255 -1.08 -16.63 -1.69
CA VAL A 255 -0.92 -16.50 -3.14
C VAL A 255 0.38 -17.16 -3.62
N ASN A 256 1.46 -17.01 -2.88
CA ASN A 256 2.73 -17.65 -3.21
C ASN A 256 2.65 -19.17 -3.15
N ASP A 257 1.94 -19.72 -2.16
CA ASP A 257 1.68 -21.15 -2.04
C ASP A 257 0.81 -21.66 -3.19
N LEU A 258 -0.21 -20.88 -3.61
CA LEU A 258 -0.99 -21.21 -4.82
C LEU A 258 -0.09 -21.29 -6.06
N ARG A 259 0.76 -20.29 -6.30
CA ARG A 259 1.67 -20.28 -7.46
C ARG A 259 2.66 -21.45 -7.47
N ARG A 260 2.99 -21.99 -6.30
CA ARG A 260 3.92 -23.12 -6.14
C ARG A 260 3.22 -24.47 -6.16
N ASP A 261 1.89 -24.50 -6.14
CA ASP A 261 1.13 -25.74 -6.18
C ASP A 261 1.28 -26.39 -7.57
N PRO A 262 1.85 -27.60 -7.68
CA PRO A 262 2.16 -28.21 -8.97
C PRO A 262 0.92 -28.55 -9.79
N ASP A 263 -0.23 -28.69 -9.13
CA ASP A 263 -1.50 -29.05 -9.77
C ASP A 263 -2.28 -27.81 -10.23
N LEU A 264 -1.82 -26.59 -9.88
CA LEU A 264 -2.45 -25.34 -10.29
C LEU A 264 -1.95 -24.90 -11.68
N VAL A 265 -2.86 -24.82 -12.64
CA VAL A 265 -2.58 -24.25 -13.96
C VAL A 265 -2.75 -22.73 -13.92
N GLN A 266 -1.66 -21.97 -13.80
CA GLN A 266 -1.72 -20.51 -13.65
C GLN A 266 -2.22 -19.77 -14.91
N ASP A 267 -1.87 -20.28 -16.10
CA ASP A 267 -2.33 -19.75 -17.38
C ASP A 267 -2.94 -20.88 -18.22
N MET A 268 -4.27 -20.86 -18.32
CA MET A 268 -5.00 -21.85 -19.10
C MET A 268 -5.15 -21.49 -20.59
N THR A 269 -4.60 -20.37 -21.08
CA THR A 269 -4.79 -19.91 -22.48
C THR A 269 -4.26 -20.89 -23.53
N HIS A 270 -3.26 -21.70 -23.19
CA HIS A 270 -2.67 -22.67 -24.09
C HIS A 270 -3.37 -24.04 -24.06
N HIS A 271 -4.40 -24.21 -23.22
CA HIS A 271 -5.10 -25.48 -23.08
C HIS A 271 -6.30 -25.57 -24.04
N PRO A 272 -6.60 -26.79 -24.56
CA PRO A 272 -7.77 -27.01 -25.40
C PRO A 272 -9.08 -26.58 -24.71
N THR A 273 -9.98 -25.93 -25.46
CA THR A 273 -11.27 -25.39 -24.96
C THR A 273 -12.09 -26.40 -24.17
N ASN A 274 -12.10 -27.67 -24.59
CA ASN A 274 -12.82 -28.76 -23.94
C ASN A 274 -12.23 -29.16 -22.56
N SER A 275 -10.97 -28.82 -22.28
CA SER A 275 -10.31 -29.09 -20.99
C SER A 275 -10.42 -27.95 -19.98
N LEU A 276 -10.70 -26.73 -20.46
CA LEU A 276 -10.69 -25.49 -19.68
C LEU A 276 -11.60 -25.54 -18.45
N THR A 277 -12.82 -26.05 -18.59
CA THR A 277 -13.77 -26.14 -17.46
C THR A 277 -13.24 -27.03 -16.34
N CYS A 278 -12.74 -28.23 -16.68
CA CYS A 278 -12.20 -29.19 -15.72
C CYS A 278 -10.95 -28.64 -15.02
N LEU A 279 -10.03 -28.03 -15.77
CA LEU A 279 -8.85 -27.37 -15.19
C LEU A 279 -9.24 -26.22 -14.26
N SER A 280 -10.21 -25.40 -14.65
CA SER A 280 -10.70 -24.32 -13.80
C SER A 280 -11.38 -24.83 -12.53
N GLU A 281 -12.08 -25.97 -12.57
CA GLU A 281 -12.65 -26.60 -11.38
C GLU A 281 -11.57 -27.12 -10.44
N SER A 282 -10.54 -27.78 -10.99
CA SER A 282 -9.36 -28.20 -10.23
C SER A 282 -8.69 -27.01 -9.54
N ASN A 283 -8.39 -25.95 -10.30
CA ASN A 283 -7.80 -24.72 -9.77
C ASN A 283 -8.65 -24.09 -8.67
N ARG A 284 -9.99 -24.06 -8.83
CA ARG A 284 -10.90 -23.56 -7.79
C ARG A 284 -10.85 -24.43 -6.53
N ALA A 285 -10.75 -25.75 -6.65
CA ALA A 285 -10.62 -26.64 -5.49
C ALA A 285 -9.32 -26.38 -4.71
N ILE A 286 -8.20 -26.17 -5.42
CA ILE A 286 -6.91 -25.81 -4.82
C ILE A 286 -7.01 -24.44 -4.13
N ALA A 287 -7.54 -23.42 -4.83
CA ALA A 287 -7.76 -22.09 -4.28
C ALA A 287 -8.65 -22.12 -3.04
N HIS A 288 -9.77 -22.84 -3.10
CA HIS A 288 -10.71 -23.01 -2.00
C HIS A 288 -10.02 -23.56 -0.76
N ARG A 289 -9.22 -24.62 -0.89
CA ARG A 289 -8.44 -25.18 0.23
C ARG A 289 -7.55 -24.13 0.90
N ARG A 290 -6.81 -23.33 0.12
CA ARG A 290 -5.90 -22.31 0.66
C ARG A 290 -6.65 -21.14 1.30
N LEU A 291 -7.77 -20.72 0.71
CA LEU A 291 -8.62 -19.64 1.22
C LEU A 291 -9.34 -20.00 2.53
N VAL A 292 -9.76 -21.26 2.68
CA VAL A 292 -10.32 -21.76 3.94
C VAL A 292 -9.23 -21.84 5.03
N ALA A 293 -8.05 -22.35 4.70
CA ALA A 293 -6.92 -22.38 5.63
C ALA A 293 -6.53 -20.97 6.11
N LEU A 294 -6.54 -19.98 5.22
CA LEU A 294 -6.28 -18.58 5.55
C LEU A 294 -7.30 -18.01 6.55
N LEU A 295 -8.59 -18.28 6.35
CA LEU A 295 -9.61 -17.83 7.30
C LEU A 295 -9.51 -18.57 8.64
N ALA A 296 -9.25 -19.88 8.63
CA ALA A 296 -9.02 -20.68 9.84
C ALA A 296 -7.84 -20.14 10.67
N ALA A 297 -6.76 -19.72 10.00
CA ALA A 297 -5.63 -19.07 10.63
C ALA A 297 -6.03 -17.77 11.36
N ARG A 298 -6.83 -16.90 10.75
CA ARG A 298 -7.35 -15.70 11.42
C ARG A 298 -8.18 -16.01 12.65
N PHE A 299 -9.05 -17.03 12.58
CA PHE A 299 -9.79 -17.48 13.75
C PHE A 299 -8.88 -18.02 14.85
N ARG A 300 -7.85 -18.79 14.49
CA ARG A 300 -6.87 -19.31 15.47
C ARG A 300 -6.16 -18.20 16.21
N VAL A 301 -5.61 -17.22 15.49
CA VAL A 301 -4.92 -16.08 16.09
C VAL A 301 -5.89 -15.25 16.93
N CYS A 302 -7.13 -15.05 16.47
CA CYS A 302 -8.16 -14.36 17.23
C CYS A 302 -8.46 -15.07 18.56
N GLN A 303 -8.62 -16.39 18.55
CA GLN A 303 -8.84 -17.15 19.79
C GLN A 303 -7.67 -17.05 20.76
N LEU A 304 -6.42 -17.10 20.27
CA LEU A 304 -5.25 -16.89 21.11
C LEU A 304 -5.26 -15.50 21.73
N PHE A 305 -5.51 -14.47 20.93
CA PHE A 305 -5.61 -13.08 21.40
C PHE A 305 -6.70 -12.93 22.47
N LEU A 306 -7.92 -13.39 22.21
CA LEU A 306 -9.03 -13.34 23.18
C LEU A 306 -8.77 -14.17 24.44
N SER A 307 -7.92 -15.21 24.35
CA SER A 307 -7.54 -16.02 25.51
C SER A 307 -6.69 -15.25 26.53
N CYS A 308 -6.07 -14.14 26.11
CA CYS A 308 -5.22 -13.28 26.95
C CYS A 308 -6.01 -12.36 27.89
N PHE A 309 -7.32 -12.26 27.73
CA PHE A 309 -8.19 -11.41 28.53
C PHE A 309 -9.10 -12.25 29.45
N PRO A 310 -9.74 -11.68 30.47
CA PRO A 310 -10.88 -12.30 31.15
C PRO A 310 -12.16 -12.18 30.30
N ARG A 311 -13.15 -13.07 30.51
CA ARG A 311 -14.41 -13.07 29.72
C ARG A 311 -15.17 -11.74 29.84
N THR A 312 -15.13 -11.11 31.01
CA THR A 312 -15.79 -9.84 31.30
C THR A 312 -15.21 -8.64 30.55
N ALA A 313 -13.96 -8.74 30.06
CA ALA A 313 -13.28 -7.65 29.36
C ALA A 313 -13.33 -7.76 27.83
N LEU A 314 -13.83 -8.87 27.27
CA LEU A 314 -13.74 -9.18 25.84
C LEU A 314 -14.38 -8.12 24.94
N LEU A 315 -15.47 -7.49 25.40
CA LEU A 315 -16.19 -6.46 24.63
C LEU A 315 -15.66 -5.04 24.87
N SER A 316 -14.61 -4.88 25.69
CA SER A 316 -14.07 -3.54 25.96
C SER A 316 -13.45 -2.92 24.70
N PRO A 317 -13.57 -1.59 24.50
CA PRO A 317 -12.97 -0.90 23.36
C PRO A 317 -11.46 -1.13 23.23
N LYS A 318 -10.75 -1.29 24.36
CA LYS A 318 -9.31 -1.58 24.38
C LYS A 318 -8.97 -2.92 23.72
N VAL A 319 -9.79 -3.95 23.92
CA VAL A 319 -9.58 -5.27 23.30
C VAL A 319 -9.84 -5.21 21.80
N LYS A 320 -10.89 -4.51 21.36
CA LYS A 320 -11.20 -4.29 19.93
C LYS A 320 -10.06 -3.54 19.23
N ARG A 321 -9.59 -2.44 19.84
CA ARG A 321 -8.44 -1.66 19.37
C ARG A 321 -7.17 -2.52 19.26
N GLY A 322 -6.84 -3.27 20.30
CA GLY A 322 -5.69 -4.19 20.27
C GLY A 322 -5.83 -5.24 19.16
N TRP A 323 -7.03 -5.78 18.96
CA TRP A 323 -7.27 -6.75 17.88
C TRP A 323 -7.02 -6.14 16.49
N LEU A 324 -7.48 -4.92 16.25
CA LEU A 324 -7.18 -4.21 15.00
C LEU A 324 -5.67 -3.98 14.84
N PHE A 325 -4.99 -3.52 15.89
CA PHE A 325 -3.57 -3.16 15.81
C PHE A 325 -2.72 -4.39 15.48
N LEU A 326 -3.05 -5.54 16.08
CA LEU A 326 -2.38 -6.80 15.77
C LEU A 326 -2.52 -7.17 14.28
N GLN A 327 -3.69 -6.94 13.67
CA GLN A 327 -3.91 -7.24 12.25
C GLN A 327 -3.21 -6.26 11.31
N ILE A 328 -3.09 -4.99 11.70
CA ILE A 328 -2.37 -3.96 10.96
C ILE A 328 -0.86 -4.21 11.00
N GLN A 329 -0.35 -4.67 12.15
CA GLN A 329 1.08 -4.91 12.30
C GLN A 329 1.35 -6.10 13.23
N PRO A 330 1.40 -7.33 12.67
CA PRO A 330 1.57 -8.56 13.46
C PRO A 330 2.85 -8.58 14.30
N GLY A 331 3.92 -7.93 13.83
CA GLY A 331 5.19 -7.84 14.54
C GLY A 331 5.14 -7.10 15.88
N LEU A 332 4.04 -6.42 16.23
CA LEU A 332 3.91 -5.69 17.50
C LEU A 332 4.04 -6.60 18.74
N ILE A 333 3.68 -7.88 18.62
CA ILE A 333 3.75 -8.83 19.76
C ILE A 333 5.20 -9.27 20.04
N ASN A 334 6.07 -9.21 19.03
CA ASN A 334 7.48 -9.52 19.16
C ASN A 334 8.35 -8.55 18.32
N PRO A 335 8.59 -7.32 18.81
CA PRO A 335 9.39 -6.33 18.08
C PRO A 335 10.85 -6.71 17.88
N LYS A 336 11.37 -7.75 18.55
CA LYS A 336 12.74 -8.26 18.34
C LYS A 336 12.81 -9.32 17.24
N GLY A 337 11.69 -10.00 16.97
CA GLY A 337 11.56 -11.00 15.92
C GLY A 337 10.60 -10.51 14.85
N VAL A 338 10.80 -9.28 14.36
CA VAL A 338 9.84 -8.61 13.47
C VAL A 338 9.57 -9.36 12.17
N ASP A 339 10.45 -10.28 11.80
CA ASP A 339 10.27 -11.16 10.64
C ASP A 339 9.20 -12.23 10.83
N VAL A 340 8.71 -12.46 12.06
CA VAL A 340 7.70 -13.48 12.36
C VAL A 340 6.31 -12.86 12.39
N ASP A 341 5.51 -13.14 11.36
CA ASP A 341 4.10 -12.79 11.29
C ASP A 341 3.24 -13.95 11.84
N VAL A 342 2.59 -13.74 12.98
CA VAL A 342 1.77 -14.78 13.65
C VAL A 342 0.62 -15.30 12.79
N PHE A 343 0.05 -14.48 11.90
CA PHE A 343 -1.02 -14.91 11.02
C PHE A 343 -0.48 -15.72 9.85
N GLU A 344 0.69 -15.34 9.34
CA GLU A 344 1.39 -16.10 8.30
C GLU A 344 1.79 -17.50 8.80
N GLU A 345 2.32 -17.59 10.02
CA GLU A 345 2.67 -18.87 10.64
C GLU A 345 1.42 -19.72 10.92
N ALA A 346 0.33 -19.10 11.38
CA ALA A 346 -0.95 -19.80 11.52
C ALA A 346 -1.48 -20.29 10.16
N TYR A 347 -1.34 -19.49 9.09
CA TYR A 347 -1.71 -19.88 7.74
C TYR A 347 -0.93 -21.10 7.28
N LYS A 348 0.40 -21.09 7.37
CA LYS A 348 1.27 -22.23 7.01
C LYS A 348 0.85 -23.50 7.74
N TYR A 349 0.53 -23.39 9.03
CA TYR A 349 0.00 -24.51 9.81
C TYR A 349 -1.29 -25.08 9.21
N PHE A 350 -2.32 -24.27 8.94
CA PHE A 350 -3.57 -24.76 8.35
C PHE A 350 -3.43 -25.18 6.88
N ALA A 351 -2.54 -24.56 6.11
CA ALA A 351 -2.29 -24.90 4.71
C ALA A 351 -1.72 -26.32 4.55
N SER A 352 -0.99 -26.81 5.57
CA SER A 352 -0.49 -28.19 5.64
C SER A 352 -1.57 -29.22 5.99
N ARG A 353 -2.73 -28.77 6.47
CA ARG A 353 -3.85 -29.63 6.93
C ARG A 353 -4.84 -29.92 5.81
N SER A 354 -5.76 -30.84 6.08
CA SER A 354 -6.91 -31.08 5.21
C SER A 354 -7.88 -29.89 5.27
N ILE A 355 -8.66 -29.71 4.21
CA ILE A 355 -9.69 -28.67 4.19
C ILE A 355 -10.75 -28.90 5.29
N GLY A 356 -11.16 -30.15 5.49
CA GLY A 356 -12.17 -30.49 6.51
C GLY A 356 -11.71 -30.20 7.94
N GLU A 357 -10.40 -30.31 8.25
CA GLU A 357 -9.87 -29.86 9.54
C GLU A 357 -10.00 -28.34 9.72
N SER A 358 -9.74 -27.58 8.65
CA SER A 358 -9.84 -26.11 8.67
C SER A 358 -11.30 -25.65 8.80
N GLU A 359 -12.23 -26.28 8.07
CA GLU A 359 -13.67 -26.00 8.17
C GLU A 359 -14.20 -26.31 9.57
N ARG A 360 -13.93 -27.51 10.10
CA ARG A 360 -14.32 -27.88 11.48
C ARG A 360 -13.72 -26.95 12.52
N TYR A 361 -12.51 -26.45 12.29
CA TYR A 361 -11.90 -25.47 13.19
C TYR A 361 -12.69 -24.17 13.20
N ILE A 362 -13.04 -23.65 12.02
CA ILE A 362 -13.85 -22.44 11.88
C ILE A 362 -15.22 -22.62 12.55
N GLU A 363 -15.89 -23.74 12.31
CA GLU A 363 -17.17 -24.09 12.95
C GLU A 363 -17.04 -24.09 14.48
N LYS A 364 -16.07 -24.84 15.02
CA LYS A 364 -15.80 -24.89 16.47
C LYS A 364 -15.44 -23.53 17.05
N ALA A 365 -14.74 -22.69 16.27
CA ALA A 365 -14.43 -21.33 16.69
C ALA A 365 -15.67 -20.44 16.78
N LEU A 366 -16.78 -20.85 16.18
CA LEU A 366 -18.03 -20.11 16.16
C LEU A 366 -19.12 -20.78 17.00
N ASP A 367 -18.83 -21.95 17.59
CA ASP A 367 -19.74 -22.63 18.52
C ASP A 367 -20.12 -21.75 19.72
N THR A 368 -21.38 -21.90 20.13
CA THR A 368 -21.93 -21.26 21.32
C THR A 368 -21.09 -21.61 22.55
N GLY A 369 -20.60 -20.58 23.25
CA GLY A 369 -19.75 -20.74 24.43
C GLY A 369 -18.25 -20.51 24.19
N SER A 370 -17.84 -20.44 22.92
CA SER A 370 -16.50 -19.97 22.56
C SER A 370 -16.35 -18.46 22.80
N ARG A 371 -15.12 -17.99 23.08
CA ARG A 371 -14.83 -16.56 23.30
C ARG A 371 -15.02 -15.74 22.02
N THR A 372 -14.70 -16.35 20.89
CA THR A 372 -14.93 -15.85 19.54
C THR A 372 -16.42 -15.66 19.26
N HIS A 373 -17.26 -16.64 19.60
CA HIS A 373 -18.72 -16.47 19.54
C HIS A 373 -19.19 -15.28 20.39
N THR A 374 -18.67 -15.10 21.61
CA THR A 374 -19.03 -13.95 22.46
C THR A 374 -18.77 -12.60 21.79
N VAL A 375 -17.62 -12.43 21.13
CA VAL A 375 -17.27 -11.15 20.50
C VAL A 375 -17.97 -10.91 19.16
N PHE A 376 -18.26 -11.97 18.40
CA PHE A 376 -18.94 -11.86 17.10
C PHE A 376 -20.48 -11.92 17.19
N SER A 377 -21.04 -12.28 18.35
CA SER A 377 -22.49 -12.32 18.60
C SER A 377 -23.00 -11.13 19.41
N GLU A 378 -22.22 -10.04 19.48
CA GLU A 378 -22.58 -8.85 20.23
C GLU A 378 -23.92 -8.27 19.72
N LYS A 379 -24.98 -8.33 20.54
CA LYS A 379 -26.34 -7.78 20.28
C LYS A 379 -27.18 -8.51 19.22
N SER A 380 -27.34 -9.83 19.34
CA SER A 380 -28.36 -10.68 18.68
C SER A 380 -28.22 -10.92 17.17
N ALA A 381 -27.39 -10.15 16.45
CA ALA A 381 -27.01 -10.44 15.06
C ALA A 381 -25.54 -10.89 15.04
N GLN A 382 -25.30 -12.18 14.84
CA GLN A 382 -23.94 -12.68 14.66
C GLN A 382 -23.41 -12.21 13.31
N ASP A 383 -22.57 -11.17 13.31
CA ASP A 383 -22.10 -10.51 12.10
C ASP A 383 -20.59 -10.30 12.18
N ILE A 384 -19.86 -11.15 11.46
CA ILE A 384 -18.42 -11.02 11.29
C ILE A 384 -18.18 -10.04 10.14
N VAL A 385 -17.52 -8.93 10.45
CA VAL A 385 -17.03 -7.99 9.45
C VAL A 385 -15.74 -8.54 8.87
N ILE A 386 -15.67 -8.68 7.55
CA ILE A 386 -14.44 -9.03 6.84
C ILE A 386 -14.13 -7.91 5.86
N VAL A 387 -12.94 -7.33 5.98
CA VAL A 387 -12.42 -6.32 5.06
C VAL A 387 -11.36 -6.96 4.16
N ILE A 388 -11.51 -6.79 2.84
CA ILE A 388 -10.51 -7.12 1.82
C ILE A 388 -10.04 -5.80 1.21
N ASP A 389 -8.87 -5.33 1.61
CA ASP A 389 -8.31 -4.05 1.19
C ASP A 389 -7.28 -4.18 0.07
N GLU A 390 -7.07 -3.08 -0.66
CA GLU A 390 -6.25 -3.00 -1.88
C GLU A 390 -6.58 -4.13 -2.88
N ALA A 391 -7.86 -4.47 -2.99
CA ALA A 391 -8.39 -5.63 -3.72
C ALA A 391 -8.08 -5.62 -5.22
N GLN A 392 -7.76 -4.47 -5.82
CA GLN A 392 -7.30 -4.40 -7.21
C GLN A 392 -6.07 -5.27 -7.45
N MET A 393 -5.19 -5.38 -6.45
CA MET A 393 -4.01 -6.24 -6.51
C MET A 393 -4.40 -7.71 -6.72
N ALA A 394 -5.45 -8.17 -6.04
CA ALA A 394 -5.98 -9.52 -6.23
C ALA A 394 -6.71 -9.71 -7.56
N THR A 395 -7.03 -8.64 -8.30
CA THR A 395 -7.57 -8.80 -9.66
C THR A 395 -6.52 -9.16 -10.70
N ASP A 396 -5.26 -8.84 -10.42
CA ASP A 396 -4.13 -9.07 -11.33
C ASP A 396 -3.35 -10.35 -10.96
N ILE A 397 -3.70 -10.98 -9.85
CA ILE A 397 -3.13 -12.26 -9.42
C ILE A 397 -3.87 -13.41 -10.12
N LEU A 398 -3.10 -14.27 -10.78
CA LEU A 398 -3.59 -15.47 -11.48
C LEU A 398 -4.72 -15.14 -12.49
N PRO A 399 -4.52 -14.17 -13.39
CA PRO A 399 -5.60 -13.57 -14.18
C PRO A 399 -6.26 -14.54 -15.17
N ARG A 400 -5.66 -15.70 -15.40
CA ARG A 400 -6.10 -16.73 -16.37
C ARG A 400 -6.19 -18.13 -15.75
N ALA A 401 -6.19 -18.21 -14.42
CA ALA A 401 -6.27 -19.49 -13.70
C ALA A 401 -7.71 -19.93 -13.43
N PHE A 402 -8.70 -19.04 -13.61
CA PHE A 402 -10.09 -19.33 -13.30
C PHE A 402 -10.98 -18.87 -14.44
N LEU A 403 -12.00 -19.65 -14.78
CA LEU A 403 -13.03 -19.29 -15.75
C LEU A 403 -14.28 -18.76 -15.05
N SER A 404 -15.14 -18.09 -15.80
CA SER A 404 -16.50 -17.80 -15.37
C SER A 404 -17.29 -19.09 -15.26
N GLN A 405 -18.09 -19.23 -14.20
CA GLN A 405 -19.02 -20.37 -14.05
C GLN A 405 -20.33 -20.13 -14.82
N THR A 406 -20.78 -18.87 -14.90
CA THR A 406 -22.07 -18.51 -15.50
C THR A 406 -21.96 -18.34 -17.01
N LYS A 407 -20.83 -17.78 -17.48
CA LYS A 407 -20.54 -17.57 -18.90
C LYS A 407 -19.09 -17.94 -19.18
N PRO A 408 -18.73 -19.24 -19.19
CA PRO A 408 -17.34 -19.66 -19.37
C PRO A 408 -16.72 -19.14 -20.67
N PHE A 409 -17.56 -18.90 -21.69
CA PHE A 409 -17.19 -18.32 -22.97
C PHE A 409 -18.12 -17.15 -23.31
N ASP A 410 -17.56 -16.09 -23.87
CA ASP A 410 -18.30 -14.99 -24.50
C ASP A 410 -17.75 -14.76 -25.89
N SER A 411 -18.64 -14.80 -26.89
CA SER A 411 -18.26 -14.69 -28.31
C SER A 411 -17.16 -15.69 -28.72
N GLY A 412 -17.16 -16.89 -28.11
CA GLY A 412 -16.17 -17.94 -28.34
C GLY A 412 -14.85 -17.78 -27.57
N LEU A 413 -14.67 -16.70 -26.81
CA LEU A 413 -13.45 -16.44 -26.04
C LEU A 413 -13.64 -16.83 -24.57
N PRO A 414 -12.63 -17.44 -23.92
CA PRO A 414 -12.70 -17.75 -22.49
C PRO A 414 -12.86 -16.50 -21.64
N MET A 415 -13.80 -16.54 -20.71
CA MET A 415 -14.06 -15.44 -19.79
C MET A 415 -13.34 -15.70 -18.46
N TRP A 416 -12.19 -15.06 -18.26
CA TRP A 416 -11.35 -15.30 -17.09
C TRP A 416 -11.86 -14.62 -15.82
N ARG A 417 -11.43 -15.14 -14.67
CA ARG A 417 -11.76 -14.66 -13.33
C ARG A 417 -10.49 -14.52 -12.49
N SER A 418 -10.52 -13.55 -11.58
CA SER A 418 -9.43 -13.30 -10.66
C SER A 418 -9.57 -14.09 -9.36
N ILE A 419 -8.46 -14.24 -8.64
CA ILE A 419 -8.47 -14.84 -7.29
C ILE A 419 -9.32 -14.02 -6.29
N LEU A 420 -9.53 -12.72 -6.53
CA LEU A 420 -10.44 -11.91 -5.73
C LEU A 420 -11.86 -12.49 -5.76
N ARG A 421 -12.36 -12.89 -6.94
CA ARG A 421 -13.68 -13.51 -7.05
C ARG A 421 -13.73 -14.81 -6.26
N GLU A 422 -12.74 -15.67 -6.42
CA GLU A 422 -12.70 -16.96 -5.74
C GLU A 422 -12.59 -16.79 -4.21
N THR A 423 -11.88 -15.75 -3.74
CA THR A 423 -11.84 -15.33 -2.33
C THR A 423 -13.24 -15.00 -1.81
N ILE A 424 -13.95 -14.12 -2.52
CA ILE A 424 -15.31 -13.68 -2.16
C ILE A 424 -16.29 -14.86 -2.16
N VAL A 425 -16.25 -15.69 -3.20
CA VAL A 425 -17.13 -16.86 -3.34
C VAL A 425 -16.87 -17.87 -2.23
N CYS A 426 -15.60 -18.23 -1.98
CA CYS A 426 -15.20 -19.17 -0.94
C CYS A 426 -15.75 -18.73 0.42
N TRP A 427 -15.41 -17.52 0.87
CA TRP A 427 -15.78 -17.05 2.21
C TRP A 427 -17.28 -16.83 2.39
N ARG A 428 -18.02 -16.51 1.32
CA ARG A 428 -19.50 -16.45 1.35
C ARG A 428 -20.14 -17.84 1.37
N SER A 429 -19.49 -18.83 0.77
CA SER A 429 -20.03 -20.19 0.62
C SER A 429 -19.88 -21.05 1.86
N LEU A 430 -18.90 -20.72 2.72
CA LEU A 430 -18.57 -21.48 3.93
C LEU A 430 -19.82 -21.77 4.77
N PRO A 431 -19.99 -23.01 5.28
CA PRO A 431 -21.16 -23.46 6.05
C PRO A 431 -21.55 -22.56 7.23
N THR A 432 -20.63 -21.72 7.70
CA THR A 432 -20.84 -20.54 8.55
C THR A 432 -21.74 -19.46 7.92
N ARG A 433 -22.68 -19.82 7.03
CA ARG A 433 -23.48 -18.97 6.14
C ARG A 433 -24.33 -17.91 6.84
N THR A 434 -24.41 -17.95 8.18
CA THR A 434 -25.06 -16.96 9.04
C THR A 434 -24.13 -15.86 9.52
N LEU A 435 -22.81 -15.96 9.31
CA LEU A 435 -21.82 -15.16 10.03
C LEU A 435 -21.07 -14.13 9.18
N VAL A 436 -20.61 -14.49 7.97
CA VAL A 436 -20.00 -13.53 7.04
C VAL A 436 -21.12 -12.76 6.32
N LYS A 437 -21.76 -11.86 7.06
CA LYS A 437 -22.84 -11.03 6.54
C LYS A 437 -22.33 -9.73 5.90
N ASN A 438 -21.13 -9.30 6.27
CA ASN A 438 -20.57 -8.00 5.91
C ASN A 438 -19.16 -8.19 5.37
N LEU A 439 -19.09 -8.35 4.04
CA LEU A 439 -17.83 -8.37 3.32
C LEU A 439 -17.64 -6.98 2.73
N ILE A 440 -16.56 -6.33 3.10
CA ILE A 440 -16.22 -4.99 2.65
C ILE A 440 -14.99 -5.12 1.75
N VAL A 441 -15.17 -4.89 0.46
CA VAL A 441 -14.09 -4.96 -0.54
C VAL A 441 -13.68 -3.54 -0.89
N THR A 442 -12.42 -3.19 -0.66
CA THR A 442 -11.90 -1.85 -0.96
C THR A 442 -10.77 -1.94 -1.97
N GLY A 443 -10.80 -1.07 -2.98
CA GLY A 443 -9.76 -1.02 -3.99
C GLY A 443 -9.79 0.25 -4.82
N THR A 444 -8.82 0.38 -5.70
CA THR A 444 -8.74 1.49 -6.67
C THR A 444 -8.88 0.93 -8.08
N GLY A 445 -9.76 1.51 -8.89
CA GLY A 445 -9.89 1.13 -10.30
C GLY A 445 -10.47 -0.27 -10.53
N LEU A 446 -11.19 -0.83 -9.56
CA LEU A 446 -11.99 -2.03 -9.79
C LEU A 446 -13.07 -1.71 -10.83
N SER A 447 -13.09 -2.42 -11.95
CA SER A 447 -14.09 -2.18 -12.99
C SER A 447 -15.47 -2.66 -12.53
N MET A 448 -16.52 -1.94 -12.94
CA MET A 448 -17.90 -2.31 -12.63
C MET A 448 -18.27 -3.66 -13.27
N GLU A 449 -17.70 -3.97 -14.43
CA GLU A 449 -17.87 -5.25 -15.12
C GLU A 449 -17.39 -6.43 -14.28
N LYS A 450 -16.17 -6.34 -13.71
CA LYS A 450 -15.64 -7.35 -12.78
C LYS A 450 -16.56 -7.58 -11.57
N PHE A 451 -17.44 -6.62 -11.28
CA PHE A 451 -18.33 -6.66 -10.13
C PHE A 451 -19.76 -7.09 -10.44
N GLU A 452 -20.36 -6.69 -11.56
CA GLU A 452 -21.69 -7.21 -11.95
C GLU A 452 -21.66 -8.74 -12.01
N GLU A 453 -20.53 -9.32 -12.41
CA GLU A 453 -20.32 -10.76 -12.38
C GLU A 453 -20.27 -11.38 -10.96
N LEU A 454 -19.85 -10.61 -9.94
CA LEU A 454 -19.92 -11.02 -8.53
C LEU A 454 -21.35 -11.03 -7.99
N LYS A 455 -22.26 -10.25 -8.59
CA LYS A 455 -23.69 -10.26 -8.29
C LYS A 455 -24.38 -11.46 -8.92
N ASP A 456 -24.11 -11.71 -10.21
CA ASP A 456 -24.81 -12.71 -11.02
C ASP A 456 -24.50 -14.16 -10.65
N SER A 457 -23.34 -14.42 -10.05
CA SER A 457 -22.89 -15.78 -9.77
C SER A 457 -23.37 -16.39 -8.44
N ALA A 458 -24.26 -15.70 -7.72
CA ALA A 458 -24.93 -16.26 -6.55
C ALA A 458 -26.20 -17.02 -6.96
N ALA A 459 -26.06 -18.30 -7.35
CA ALA A 459 -27.19 -19.21 -7.62
C ALA A 459 -28.14 -19.40 -6.42
N VAL A 460 -27.81 -18.83 -5.25
CA VAL A 460 -28.60 -18.89 -4.01
C VAL A 460 -28.92 -17.47 -3.55
N LYS A 461 -30.00 -16.92 -4.11
CA LYS A 461 -30.62 -15.60 -3.88
C LYS A 461 -29.76 -14.39 -4.32
N PRO A 462 -30.34 -13.38 -5.00
CA PRO A 462 -29.64 -12.14 -5.30
C PRO A 462 -29.23 -11.49 -3.98
N GLN A 463 -27.93 -11.38 -3.75
CA GLN A 463 -27.40 -10.74 -2.54
C GLN A 463 -27.17 -9.27 -2.83
N HIS A 464 -27.51 -8.43 -1.85
CA HIS A 464 -27.37 -6.99 -1.98
C HIS A 464 -25.89 -6.62 -1.82
N TRP A 465 -25.36 -5.96 -2.84
CA TRP A 465 -24.10 -5.27 -2.74
C TRP A 465 -24.37 -3.77 -2.79
N THR A 466 -23.93 -3.05 -1.76
CA THR A 466 -23.97 -1.59 -1.76
C THR A 466 -22.64 -1.04 -2.27
N MET A 467 -22.75 -0.23 -3.31
CA MET A 467 -21.63 0.54 -3.82
C MET A 467 -21.45 1.79 -2.99
N VAL A 468 -20.23 1.99 -2.48
CA VAL A 468 -19.91 3.16 -1.67
C VAL A 468 -18.89 4.02 -2.40
N HIS A 469 -19.34 5.21 -2.80
CA HIS A 469 -18.53 6.23 -3.48
C HIS A 469 -18.15 7.40 -2.55
N GLU A 470 -18.79 7.50 -1.39
CA GLU A 470 -18.54 8.60 -0.46
C GLU A 470 -17.53 8.16 0.61
N THR A 471 -16.23 8.33 0.33
CA THR A 471 -15.19 8.09 1.35
C THR A 471 -14.69 9.37 2.01
N GLY A 472 -15.33 10.49 1.70
CA GLY A 472 -14.84 11.82 2.03
C GLY A 472 -13.74 12.30 1.07
N SER A 473 -13.60 13.62 1.04
CA SER A 473 -12.47 14.34 0.44
C SER A 473 -12.35 15.70 1.12
N PHE A 474 -11.19 16.34 1.04
CA PHE A 474 -11.10 17.76 1.41
C PHE A 474 -11.79 18.59 0.34
N SER A 475 -13.01 19.02 0.65
CA SER A 475 -13.88 19.77 -0.26
C SER A 475 -13.57 21.26 -0.19
N THR A 476 -13.00 21.72 0.93
CA THR A 476 -12.60 23.10 1.15
C THR A 476 -11.16 23.22 1.65
N ALA A 477 -10.53 24.38 1.37
CA ALA A 477 -9.21 24.71 1.89
C ALA A 477 -9.17 24.75 3.42
N GLU A 478 -10.28 25.12 4.06
CA GLU A 478 -10.40 25.17 5.50
C GLU A 478 -10.42 23.76 6.11
N GLU A 479 -11.20 22.81 5.56
CA GLU A 479 -11.18 21.41 6.03
C GLU A 479 -9.78 20.79 5.94
N GLN A 480 -9.10 20.98 4.81
CA GLN A 480 -7.73 20.50 4.63
C GLN A 480 -6.77 21.13 5.65
N TRP A 481 -6.92 22.43 5.90
CA TRP A 481 -6.11 23.15 6.86
C TRP A 481 -6.41 22.70 8.30
N GLN A 482 -7.66 22.50 8.67
CA GLN A 482 -8.07 21.96 9.97
C GLN A 482 -7.51 20.57 10.22
N TYR A 483 -7.34 19.75 9.18
CA TYR A 483 -6.60 18.51 9.28
C TYR A 483 -5.11 18.76 9.51
N ALA A 484 -4.47 19.56 8.66
CA ALA A 484 -3.03 19.79 8.68
C ALA A 484 -2.53 20.45 9.98
N VAL A 485 -3.27 21.44 10.48
CA VAL A 485 -2.88 22.28 11.62
C VAL A 485 -2.74 21.47 12.92
N LYS A 486 -3.39 20.30 13.01
CA LYS A 486 -3.25 19.36 14.13
C LYS A 486 -1.83 18.82 14.29
N PHE A 487 -1.05 18.85 13.21
CA PHE A 487 0.30 18.29 13.13
C PHE A 487 1.38 19.38 13.08
N LEU A 488 1.04 20.64 13.33
CA LEU A 488 1.98 21.75 13.35
C LEU A 488 2.19 22.25 14.79
N PRO A 489 3.40 22.71 15.16
CA PRO A 489 3.63 23.36 16.44
C PRO A 489 2.68 24.53 16.66
N LYS A 490 2.12 24.65 17.86
CA LYS A 490 1.08 25.66 18.14
C LYS A 490 1.66 27.07 18.06
N SER A 491 2.92 27.24 18.43
CA SER A 491 3.68 28.49 18.31
C SER A 491 3.70 28.97 16.86
N VAL A 492 4.07 28.09 15.93
CA VAL A 492 4.17 28.37 14.50
C VAL A 492 2.81 28.77 13.92
N VAL A 493 1.75 28.02 14.26
CA VAL A 493 0.39 28.30 13.77
C VAL A 493 -0.13 29.65 14.29
N ARG A 494 0.10 29.97 15.57
CA ARG A 494 -0.41 31.20 16.21
C ARG A 494 0.13 32.48 15.56
N THR A 495 1.39 32.49 15.12
CA THR A 495 1.96 33.65 14.44
C THR A 495 1.22 33.98 13.14
N ASN A 496 0.60 32.97 12.51
CA ASN A 496 -0.05 33.04 11.21
C ASN A 496 0.76 33.86 10.19
N GLY A 497 2.09 33.73 10.22
CA GLY A 497 3.01 34.53 9.42
C GLY A 497 2.92 34.25 7.92
N PRO A 498 3.61 35.03 7.07
CA PRO A 498 3.61 34.86 5.61
C PRO A 498 3.90 33.42 5.17
N SER A 499 4.85 32.74 5.81
CA SER A 499 5.21 31.34 5.49
C SER A 499 4.08 30.35 5.77
N ILE A 500 3.30 30.55 6.84
CA ILE A 500 2.18 29.67 7.19
C ILE A 500 0.99 29.91 6.26
N ARG A 501 0.71 31.17 5.92
CA ARG A 501 -0.29 31.49 4.89
C ARG A 501 0.08 30.90 3.53
N LEU A 502 1.36 30.99 3.15
CA LEU A 502 1.86 30.40 1.91
C LEU A 502 1.81 28.87 1.93
N LEU A 503 2.16 28.23 3.06
CA LEU A 503 2.04 26.79 3.23
C LEU A 503 0.59 26.35 3.05
N ARG A 504 -0.35 26.99 3.76
CA ARG A 504 -1.79 26.72 3.64
C ARG A 504 -2.27 26.85 2.19
N PHE A 505 -1.90 27.94 1.51
CA PHE A 505 -2.24 28.15 0.10
C PHE A 505 -1.68 27.04 -0.80
N ARG A 506 -0.41 26.67 -0.63
CA ARG A 506 0.25 25.62 -1.43
C ARG A 506 -0.34 24.24 -1.18
N MET A 507 -0.64 23.91 0.07
CA MET A 507 -1.30 22.64 0.41
C MET A 507 -2.65 22.52 -0.30
N TRP A 508 -3.45 23.58 -0.30
CA TRP A 508 -4.72 23.57 -1.03
C TRP A 508 -4.51 23.49 -2.54
N HIS A 509 -3.60 24.30 -3.09
CA HIS A 509 -3.38 24.34 -4.52
C HIS A 509 -2.91 22.97 -5.08
N TRP A 510 -1.97 22.32 -4.38
CA TRP A 510 -1.30 21.10 -4.88
C TRP A 510 -1.90 19.80 -4.34
N LEU A 511 -2.49 19.80 -3.14
CA LEU A 511 -2.88 18.58 -2.42
C LEU A 511 -4.39 18.48 -2.17
N ARG A 512 -5.22 19.37 -2.74
CA ARG A 512 -6.68 19.34 -2.57
C ARG A 512 -7.30 18.00 -2.97
N GLY A 513 -8.47 17.72 -2.39
CA GLY A 513 -9.23 16.51 -2.66
C GLY A 513 -8.78 15.33 -1.80
N ARG A 514 -7.78 14.56 -2.25
CA ARG A 514 -7.49 13.23 -1.68
C ARG A 514 -6.74 13.32 -0.34
N HIS A 515 -7.33 12.75 0.72
CA HIS A 515 -6.77 12.74 2.07
C HIS A 515 -5.33 12.20 2.15
N ARG A 516 -5.01 11.14 1.40
CA ARG A 516 -3.67 10.51 1.40
C ARG A 516 -2.56 11.48 1.00
N TRP A 517 -2.82 12.41 0.08
CA TRP A 517 -1.80 13.36 -0.36
C TRP A 517 -1.43 14.35 0.73
N THR A 518 -2.43 14.93 1.40
CA THR A 518 -2.20 15.80 2.56
C THR A 518 -1.57 15.04 3.71
N ALA A 519 -2.04 13.83 4.02
CA ALA A 519 -1.48 13.00 5.09
C ALA A 519 0.00 12.65 4.83
N ASN A 520 0.33 12.18 3.61
CA ASN A 520 1.71 11.90 3.24
C ASN A 520 2.56 13.16 3.30
N PHE A 521 2.07 14.29 2.79
CA PHE A 521 2.77 15.56 2.89
C PHE A 521 3.07 15.94 4.34
N MET A 522 2.11 15.80 5.26
CA MET A 522 2.33 16.05 6.69
C MET A 522 3.35 15.09 7.29
N GLN A 523 3.31 13.81 6.92
CA GLN A 523 4.32 12.84 7.34
C GLN A 523 5.72 13.25 6.86
N TYR A 524 5.87 13.65 5.59
CA TYR A 524 7.13 14.16 5.05
C TYR A 524 7.56 15.44 5.78
N LEU A 525 6.64 16.37 6.01
CA LEU A 525 6.89 17.62 6.73
C LEU A 525 7.50 17.34 8.11
N LEU A 526 6.85 16.46 8.88
CA LEU A 526 7.29 16.07 10.21
C LEU A 526 8.61 15.31 10.21
N THR A 527 8.84 14.46 9.20
CA THR A 527 10.03 13.60 9.17
C THR A 527 11.28 14.37 8.77
N TYR A 528 11.15 15.40 7.92
CA TYR A 528 12.28 16.03 7.25
C TYR A 528 12.44 17.54 7.49
N LEU A 529 11.43 18.23 8.03
CA LEU A 529 11.57 19.66 8.31
C LEU A 529 11.87 19.92 9.77
N VAL A 530 12.86 20.78 9.98
CA VAL A 530 13.16 21.40 11.26
C VAL A 530 12.32 22.67 11.35
N PHE A 531 11.49 22.81 12.39
CA PHE A 531 10.90 24.10 12.74
C PHE A 531 12.01 24.89 13.45
N ASP A 532 12.22 26.18 13.13
CA ASP A 532 13.33 26.99 13.68
C ASP A 532 12.82 28.22 14.46
N GLY A 533 11.66 28.11 15.11
CA GLY A 533 11.14 29.07 16.10
C GLY A 533 10.66 30.42 15.55
N GLN A 534 11.30 30.96 14.52
CA GLN A 534 11.01 32.27 13.90
C GLN A 534 10.32 32.17 12.53
N GLY A 535 10.14 30.97 12.00
CA GLY A 535 9.44 30.72 10.74
C GLY A 535 9.57 29.27 10.27
N LEU A 536 8.78 28.90 9.24
CA LEU A 536 8.94 27.63 8.54
C LEU A 536 10.09 27.79 7.53
N GLN A 537 11.33 27.54 7.94
CA GLN A 537 12.41 27.36 6.98
C GLN A 537 12.35 25.93 6.45
N ILE A 538 12.03 25.78 5.15
CA ILE A 538 12.09 24.49 4.47
C ILE A 538 13.58 24.18 4.23
N MET A 539 14.31 23.82 5.27
CA MET A 539 15.59 23.19 5.11
C MET A 539 15.32 21.71 4.82
N PHE A 540 15.38 21.33 3.54
CA PHE A 540 15.55 19.92 3.21
C PHE A 540 16.83 19.47 3.89
N ASN A 541 16.67 18.68 4.95
CA ASN A 541 17.72 18.33 5.89
C ASN A 541 18.84 17.57 5.15
N GLN A 542 19.83 18.28 4.60
CA GLN A 542 21.01 17.70 3.93
C GLN A 542 21.87 16.86 4.89
N ARG A 543 21.61 16.93 6.21
CA ARG A 543 22.39 16.23 7.24
C ARG A 543 22.05 14.74 7.41
N ARG A 544 20.85 14.27 7.05
CA ARG A 544 20.49 12.84 7.27
C ARG A 544 21.14 11.85 6.29
N SER A 545 21.54 12.29 5.10
CA SER A 545 22.31 11.47 4.15
C SER A 545 23.77 11.24 4.59
N ALA A 546 24.26 11.97 5.59
CA ALA A 546 25.57 11.74 6.20
C ALA A 546 25.50 10.72 7.37
N LEU A 547 24.45 10.74 8.19
CA LEU A 547 24.30 9.79 9.30
C LEU A 547 23.91 8.38 8.85
N ALA A 548 23.21 8.22 7.73
CA ALA A 548 22.90 6.89 7.18
C ALA A 548 24.15 6.12 6.70
N ARG A 549 25.32 6.77 6.58
CA ARG A 549 26.60 6.13 6.19
C ARG A 549 27.44 5.67 7.38
N HIS A 550 27.03 5.96 8.61
CA HIS A 550 27.82 5.67 9.82
C HIS A 550 27.19 4.61 10.74
N VAL A 551 26.17 3.88 10.26
CA VAL A 551 25.56 2.77 11.00
C VAL A 551 25.99 1.39 10.46
N ASP A 552 26.78 1.35 9.39
CA ASP A 552 27.51 0.15 8.96
C ASP A 552 28.99 0.26 9.37
N VAL A 553 29.27 0.06 10.67
CA VAL A 553 30.57 -0.42 11.19
C VAL A 553 30.33 -1.41 12.31
#